data_AF-A0AA41BGP5-F1
#
_entry.id   AF-A0AA41BGP5-F1
#
_cell.length_a   1.000
_cell.length_b   1.000
_cell.length_c   1.000
_cell.angle_alpha   90.00
_cell.angle_beta   90.00
_cell.angle_gamma   90.00
#
_symmetry.space_group_name_H-M   'P 1'
#
loop_
_entity.id
_entity.type
_entity.pdbx_description
1 polymer ?
#
loop_
_entity_poly.entity_id
_entity_poly.type
_entity_poly.pdbx_seq_one_letter_code
_entity_poly.pdbx_strand_id
1 'polypeptide(L)'
;MAEIIQPIQTEFLDYDPALPYVFDANTRALYAFVLRSRYRESGSWPVDGLPVPEESAHAYMNDPERDVKTITKSGSSFTITDA
;
A
#
# COMPACT_ATOMS: atom_id res chain seq x y z
N MET A 1 26.36 -28.62 13.23
CA MET A 1 25.36 -28.11 12.26
C MET A 1 24.88 -26.79 12.85
N ALA A 2 25.21 -25.66 12.22
CA ALA A 2 24.87 -24.35 12.75
C ALA A 2 23.75 -23.76 11.89
N GLU A 3 22.52 -23.77 12.42
CA GLU A 3 21.39 -23.02 11.87
C GLU A 3 21.63 -21.53 12.19
N ILE A 4 22.25 -20.84 11.24
CA ILE A 4 22.25 -19.38 11.25
C ILE A 4 20.95 -18.98 10.58
N ILE A 5 19.92 -18.82 11.41
CA ILE A 5 18.63 -18.27 11.05
C ILE A 5 18.90 -16.91 10.40
N GLN A 6 18.53 -16.79 9.13
CA GLN A 6 18.70 -15.59 8.33
C GLN A 6 18.12 -14.40 9.10
N PRO A 7 18.77 -13.23 9.14
CA PRO A 7 18.08 -12.03 9.57
C PRO A 7 16.99 -11.81 8.53
N ILE A 8 15.76 -12.19 8.87
CA ILE A 8 14.55 -11.68 8.23
C ILE A 8 14.72 -10.16 8.35
N GLN A 9 15.21 -9.53 7.28
CA GLN A 9 15.07 -8.10 7.09
C GLN A 9 13.56 -7.88 7.02
N THR A 10 12.96 -7.79 8.20
CA THR A 10 11.65 -7.21 8.37
C THR A 10 11.91 -5.79 7.97
N GLU A 11 11.66 -5.46 6.70
CA GLU A 11 11.41 -4.11 6.27
C GLU A 11 10.29 -3.61 7.18
N PHE A 12 10.71 -3.00 8.30
CA PHE A 12 9.95 -1.98 8.97
C PHE A 12 9.75 -0.93 7.88
N LEU A 13 8.68 -1.08 7.10
CA LEU A 13 7.92 0.05 6.62
C LEU A 13 7.65 0.87 7.87
N ASP A 14 8.60 1.75 8.17
CA ASP A 14 8.48 2.79 9.17
C ASP A 14 7.16 3.45 8.82
N TYR A 15 6.20 3.36 9.74
CA TYR A 15 4.88 3.89 9.50
C TYR A 15 5.04 5.39 9.23
N ASP A 16 4.92 5.76 7.97
CA ASP A 16 5.02 7.15 7.56
C ASP A 16 3.64 7.78 7.74
N PRO A 17 3.47 8.73 8.68
CA PRO A 17 2.17 9.36 8.90
C PRO A 17 1.71 10.19 7.70
N ALA A 18 2.60 10.55 6.77
CA ALA A 18 2.23 11.19 5.51
C ALA A 18 1.68 10.18 4.48
N LEU A 19 1.90 8.87 4.67
CA LEU A 19 1.40 7.79 3.81
C LEU A 19 0.54 6.77 4.61
N PRO A 20 -0.63 7.20 5.13
CA PRO A 20 -1.44 6.37 6.03
C PRO A 20 -2.16 5.22 5.32
N TYR A 21 -2.13 5.15 3.99
CA TYR A 21 -2.80 4.13 3.19
C TYR A 21 -1.82 3.39 2.30
N VAL A 22 -2.18 2.18 1.91
CA VAL A 22 -1.45 1.35 0.97
C VAL A 22 -2.41 0.93 -0.13
N PHE A 23 -2.10 1.32 -1.36
CA PHE A 23 -2.83 0.96 -2.56
C PHE A 23 -2.28 -0.34 -3.15
N ASP A 24 -3.13 -1.33 -3.34
CA ASP A 24 -2.79 -2.53 -4.08
C ASP A 24 -3.25 -2.41 -5.53
N ALA A 25 -2.31 -2.45 -6.48
CA ALA A 25 -2.62 -2.33 -7.89
C ALA A 25 -3.28 -3.59 -8.48
N ASN A 26 -3.08 -4.77 -7.85
CA ASN A 26 -3.64 -6.04 -8.34
C ASN A 26 -5.14 -6.12 -8.07
N THR A 27 -5.55 -5.76 -6.86
CA THR A 27 -6.95 -5.78 -6.41
C THR A 27 -7.61 -4.40 -6.47
N ARG A 28 -6.85 -3.36 -6.83
CA ARG A 28 -7.31 -1.96 -6.88
C ARG A 28 -7.93 -1.49 -5.57
N ALA A 29 -7.40 -2.00 -4.45
CA ALA A 29 -7.95 -1.77 -3.13
C ALA A 29 -7.00 -0.90 -2.29
N LEU A 30 -7.59 -0.07 -1.42
CA LEU A 30 -6.85 0.75 -0.47
C LEU A 30 -6.95 0.14 0.93
N TYR A 31 -5.79 -0.08 1.53
CA TYR A 31 -5.64 -0.65 2.87
C TYR A 31 -5.09 0.41 3.82
N ALA A 32 -5.80 0.70 4.90
CA ALA A 32 -5.29 1.62 5.91
C ALA A 32 -4.12 0.96 6.67
N PHE A 33 -2.98 1.66 6.77
CA PHE A 33 -1.79 1.14 7.44
C PHE A 33 -2.03 0.86 8.92
N VAL A 34 -2.91 1.64 9.57
CA VAL A 34 -3.33 1.40 10.96
C VAL A 34 -3.98 0.03 11.17
N LEU A 35 -4.53 -0.56 10.10
CA LEU A 35 -5.13 -1.90 10.10
C LEU A 35 -4.18 -2.97 9.53
N ARG A 36 -2.92 -2.63 9.24
CA ARG A 36 -1.92 -3.55 8.68
C ARG A 36 -1.82 -4.85 9.45
N SER A 37 -1.79 -4.81 10.79
CA SER A 37 -1.74 -6.01 11.62
C SER A 37 -2.90 -6.96 11.31
N ARG A 38 -4.14 -6.43 11.26
CA ARG A 38 -5.33 -7.23 10.91
C ARG A 38 -5.27 -7.79 9.49
N TYR A 39 -4.86 -6.98 8.52
CA TYR A 39 -4.75 -7.44 7.14
C TYR A 39 -3.65 -8.51 6.98
N ARG A 40 -2.55 -8.40 7.73
CA ARG A 40 -1.49 -9.43 7.75
C ARG A 40 -1.96 -10.71 8.41
N GLU A 41 -2.69 -10.63 9.52
CA GLU A 41 -3.30 -11.80 10.18
C GLU A 41 -4.28 -12.52 9.24
N SER A 42 -5.07 -11.78 8.46
CA SER A 42 -5.98 -12.33 7.45
C SER A 42 -5.30 -12.72 6.13
N GLY A 43 -4.01 -12.43 5.94
CA GLY A 43 -3.29 -12.65 4.67
C GLY A 43 -3.75 -11.77 3.50
N SER A 44 -4.50 -10.69 3.77
CA SER A 44 -5.00 -9.75 2.77
C SER A 44 -4.12 -8.52 2.58
N TRP A 45 -3.04 -8.39 3.37
CA TRP A 45 -2.13 -7.25 3.25
C TRP A 45 -1.29 -7.37 1.97
N PRO A 46 -1.27 -6.34 1.12
CA PRO A 46 -0.50 -6.38 -0.11
C PRO A 46 1.01 -6.37 0.19
N VAL A 47 1.74 -7.29 -0.44
CA VAL A 47 3.21 -7.36 -0.32
C VAL A 47 3.85 -6.23 -1.14
N ASP A 48 3.36 -6.00 -2.36
CA ASP A 48 3.80 -4.94 -3.28
C ASP A 48 2.87 -3.72 -3.27
N GLY A 49 2.26 -3.45 -2.12
CA GLY A 49 1.35 -2.32 -1.96
C GLY A 49 2.09 -0.98 -2.00
N LEU A 50 1.56 -0.03 -2.76
CA LEU A 50 2.10 1.32 -2.86
C LEU A 50 1.63 2.17 -1.68
N PRO A 51 2.51 2.66 -0.79
CA PRO A 51 2.12 3.58 0.27
C PRO A 51 1.74 4.93 -0.35
N VAL A 52 0.50 5.37 -0.09
CA VAL A 52 -0.11 6.56 -0.69
C VAL A 52 -0.60 7.51 0.42
N PRO A 53 -0.53 8.83 0.17
CA PRO A 53 -1.02 9.82 1.10
C PRO A 53 -2.54 9.81 1.15
N GLU A 54 -3.11 10.31 2.25
CA GLU A 54 -4.56 10.40 2.42
C GLU A 54 -5.24 11.17 1.28
N GLU A 55 -4.63 12.26 0.81
CA GLU A 55 -5.18 13.07 -0.29
C GLU A 55 -5.37 12.26 -1.57
N SER A 56 -4.35 11.49 -1.99
CA SER A 56 -4.42 10.65 -3.19
C SER A 56 -5.35 9.45 -2.99
N ALA A 57 -5.36 8.84 -1.80
CA ALA A 57 -6.27 7.76 -1.47
C ALA A 57 -7.74 8.24 -1.53
N HIS A 58 -8.05 9.40 -0.94
CA HIS A 58 -9.37 10.01 -1.00
C HIS A 58 -9.75 10.42 -2.41
N ALA A 59 -8.85 11.03 -3.18
CA ALA A 59 -9.10 11.38 -4.58
C ALA A 59 -9.47 10.12 -5.39
N TYR A 60 -8.74 9.02 -5.20
CA TYR A 60 -9.04 7.74 -5.84
C TYR A 60 -10.37 7.15 -5.37
N MET A 61 -10.68 7.17 -4.07
CA MET A 61 -11.96 6.65 -3.56
C MET A 61 -13.17 7.45 -4.05
N ASN A 62 -13.02 8.76 -4.25
CA ASN A 62 -14.07 9.64 -4.77
C ASN A 62 -14.20 9.58 -6.30
N ASP A 63 -13.23 9.01 -7.00
CA ASP A 63 -13.29 8.87 -8.45
C ASP A 63 -14.31 7.76 -8.84
N PRO A 64 -15.34 8.07 -9.64
CA PRO A 64 -16.35 7.10 -10.05
C PRO A 64 -15.79 6.03 -10.99
N GLU A 65 -14.67 6.31 -11.66
CA GLU A 65 -13.96 5.42 -12.56
C GLU A 65 -12.76 4.77 -11.87
N ARG A 66 -12.69 4.77 -10.53
CA ARG A 66 -11.60 4.13 -9.78
C ARG A 66 -11.38 2.68 -10.17
N ASP A 67 -12.43 1.98 -10.60
CA ASP A 67 -12.35 0.58 -11.04
C ASP A 67 -11.43 0.41 -12.25
N VAL A 68 -11.32 1.39 -13.14
CA VAL A 68 -10.41 1.37 -14.31
C VAL A 68 -9.14 2.20 -14.09
N LYS A 69 -9.01 2.88 -12.94
CA LYS A 69 -7.86 3.71 -12.61
C LYS A 69 -6.93 3.02 -11.61
N THR A 70 -5.69 3.46 -11.59
CA THR A 70 -4.64 3.00 -10.68
C THR A 70 -3.86 4.19 -10.12
N ILE A 71 -3.35 4.05 -8.89
CA ILE A 71 -2.45 5.03 -8.31
C ILE A 71 -1.02 4.62 -8.64
N THR A 72 -0.30 5.49 -9.36
CA THR A 72 1.12 5.31 -9.67
C THR A 72 1.94 6.35 -8.95
N LYS A 73 3.14 5.96 -8.49
CA LYS A 73 4.11 6.88 -7.90
C LYS A 73 5.19 7.19 -8.92
N SER A 74 5.31 8.45 -9.31
CA SER A 74 6.36 8.96 -10.17
C SER A 74 7.28 9.86 -9.34
N GLY A 75 8.42 9.31 -8.91
CA GLY A 75 9.34 10.01 -8.01
C GLY A 75 8.70 10.29 -6.64
N SER A 76 8.45 11.57 -6.35
CA SER A 76 7.78 12.02 -5.11
C SER A 76 6.30 12.34 -5.28
N SER A 77 5.74 12.17 -6.48
CA SER A 77 4.36 12.49 -6.80
C SER A 77 3.51 11.24 -7.00
N PHE A 78 2.24 11.34 -6.61
CA PHE A 78 1.24 10.30 -6.78
C PHE A 78 0.23 10.76 -7.84
N THR A 79 0.01 9.94 -8.86
CA THR A 79 -0.87 10.26 -9.98
C THR A 79 -1.88 9.14 -10.18
N ILE A 80 -3.14 9.51 -10.36
CA ILE A 80 -4.21 8.58 -10.74
C ILE A 80 -4.23 8.52 -12.26
N THR A 81 -3.99 7.34 -12.83
CA THR A 81 -3.96 7.11 -14.28
C THR A 81 -4.85 5.91 -14.63
N ASP A 82 -5.17 5.75 -15.91
CA ASP A 82 -5.86 4.57 -16.42
C ASP A 82 -4.96 3.33 -16.29
N ALA A 83 -5.51 2.21 -15.84
CA ALA A 83 -4.77 1.01 -15.44
C ALA A 83 -4.37 0.10 -16.62
#